data_AF-A0A1C1CHN8-F1
#
_entry.id   AF-A0A1C1CHN8-F1
#
_cell.length_a   1.000
_cell.length_b   1.000
_cell.length_c   1.000
_cell.angle_alpha   90.00
_cell.angle_beta   90.00
_cell.angle_gamma   90.00
#
_symmetry.space_group_name_H-M   'P 1'
#
loop_
_entity.id
_entity.type
_entity.pdbx_description
1 polymer ?
#
loop_
_entity_poly.entity_id
_entity_poly.type
_entity_poly.pdbx_seq_one_letter_code
_entity_poly.pdbx_strand_id
1 'polypeptide(L)' 'MPTPESEGFLRQKPKVPPTFEGVDFQDNEAVADARDAIIREQWVQKMMRRLVGEEMGMCAALFYAVCGEVSWEMT' A
#
# COMPACT_ATOMS: atom_id res chain seq x y z
N MET A 1 -4.59 -6.97 13.91
CA MET A 1 -3.62 -6.10 14.60
C MET A 1 -2.74 -5.46 13.55
N PRO A 2 -2.57 -4.13 13.51
CA PRO A 2 -1.56 -3.52 12.65
C PRO A 2 -0.20 -4.03 13.12
N THR A 3 0.56 -4.66 12.22
CA THR A 3 1.94 -5.03 12.50
C THR A 3 2.71 -3.75 12.83
N PRO A 4 3.51 -3.72 13.93
CA PRO A 4 4.30 -2.55 14.26
C PRO A 4 5.20 -2.18 13.07
N GLU A 5 5.19 -0.90 12.71
CA GLU A 5 5.99 -0.38 11.59
C GLU A 5 7.49 -0.59 11.91
N SER A 6 8.27 -1.01 10.91
CA SER A 6 9.71 -1.25 11.09
C SER A 6 10.46 0.06 11.35
N GLU A 7 11.55 0.01 12.12
CA GLU A 7 12.36 1.20 12.40
C GLU A 7 12.85 1.91 11.14
N GLY A 8 13.13 1.15 10.07
CA GLY A 8 13.56 1.69 8.79
C GLY A 8 12.45 2.48 8.08
N PHE A 9 11.20 2.07 8.24
CA PHE A 9 10.03 2.79 7.73
C PHE A 9 9.80 4.09 8.51
N LEU A 10 9.87 4.01 9.84
CA LEU A 10 9.72 5.18 10.71
C LEU A 10 10.79 6.25 10.45
N ARG A 11 12.05 5.83 10.22
CA ARG A 11 13.16 6.75 9.92
C ARG A 11 13.01 7.49 8.58
N GLN A 12 12.35 6.88 7.60
CA GLN A 12 12.21 7.43 6.25
C GLN A 12 10.88 8.14 6.03
N LYS A 13 9.99 8.13 7.05
CA LYS A 13 8.69 8.75 6.94
C LYS A 13 8.85 10.26 6.70
N PRO A 14 8.17 10.84 5.69
CA PRO A 14 8.16 12.27 5.50
C PRO A 14 7.67 12.95 6.77
N LYS A 15 8.38 14.01 7.20
CA LYS A 15 7.95 14.82 8.35
C LYS A 15 6.78 15.74 8.00
N VAL A 16 6.62 16.02 6.71
CA VAL A 16 5.62 16.93 6.17
C VAL A 16 4.37 16.12 5.81
N PRO A 17 3.16 16.59 6.16
CA PRO A 17 1.94 15.90 5.76
C PRO A 17 1.87 15.78 4.23
N PRO A 18 1.30 14.69 3.69
CA PRO A 18 1.14 14.49 2.25
C PRO A 18 -0.03 15.33 1.69
N THR A 19 0.00 16.63 1.95
CA THR A 19 -0.98 17.60 1.47
C THR A 19 -0.24 18.89 1.10
N PHE A 20 -0.84 19.70 0.22
CA PHE A 20 -0.36 21.06 -0.05
C PHE A 20 -1.04 22.10 0.86
N GLU A 21 -1.80 21.66 1.88
CA GLU A 21 -2.51 22.57 2.77
C GLU A 21 -1.52 23.26 3.71
N GLY A 22 -1.45 24.59 3.63
CA GLY A 22 -0.53 25.39 4.46
C GLY A 22 0.91 25.46 3.95
N VAL A 23 1.20 24.92 2.76
CA VAL A 23 2.50 25.06 2.10
C VAL A 23 2.61 26.46 1.50
N ASP A 24 3.70 27.18 1.79
CA ASP A 24 4.01 28.42 1.10
C ASP A 24 4.52 28.11 -0.32
N PHE A 25 3.71 28.45 -1.32
CA PHE A 25 4.05 28.21 -2.73
C PHE A 25 5.20 29.07 -3.25
N GLN A 26 5.66 30.08 -2.50
CA GLN A 26 6.86 30.84 -2.84
C GLN A 26 8.15 30.15 -2.36
N ASP A 27 8.05 29.20 -1.42
CA ASP A 27 9.17 28.39 -0.96
C ASP A 27 9.26 27.09 -1.76
N ASN A 28 10.22 27.03 -2.68
CA ASN A 28 10.44 25.87 -3.53
C ASN A 28 10.79 24.60 -2.74
N GLU A 29 11.45 24.72 -1.59
CA GLU A 29 11.79 23.56 -0.76
C GLU A 29 10.53 23.00 -0.10
N ALA A 30 9.68 23.86 0.46
CA ALA A 30 8.42 23.44 1.07
C ALA A 30 7.48 22.75 0.07
N VAL A 31 7.40 23.26 -1.17
CA VAL A 31 6.62 22.63 -2.25
C VAL A 31 7.22 21.27 -2.65
N ALA A 32 8.55 21.17 -2.74
CA ALA A 32 9.23 19.93 -3.10
C ALA A 32 9.01 18.84 -2.04
N ASP A 33 9.08 19.19 -0.76
CA ASP A 33 8.88 18.27 0.34
C ASP A 33 7.43 17.77 0.43
N ALA A 34 6.46 18.68 0.27
CA ALA A 34 5.04 18.30 0.22
C ALA A 34 4.75 17.34 -0.95
N ARG A 35 5.34 17.60 -2.11
CA ARG A 35 5.24 16.72 -3.28
C ARG A 35 5.85 15.34 -3.02
N ASP A 36 7.03 15.28 -2.42
CA ASP A 36 7.69 14.01 -2.09
C ASP A 36 6.87 13.19 -1.09
N ALA A 37 6.29 13.84 -0.08
CA ALA A 37 5.38 13.20 0.86
C ALA A 37 4.15 12.60 0.17
N ILE A 38 3.53 13.33 -0.76
CA ILE A 38 2.38 12.85 -1.55
C ILE A 38 2.77 11.65 -2.42
N ILE A 39 3.89 11.72 -3.13
CA ILE A 39 4.33 10.63 -4.02
C ILE A 39 4.61 9.36 -3.22
N ARG A 40 5.24 9.47 -2.03
CA ARG A 40 5.46 8.31 -1.16
C ARG A 40 4.16 7.70 -0.69
N GLU A 41 3.19 8.50 -0.25
CA GLU A 41 1.89 8.02 0.18
C GLU A 41 1.15 7.28 -0.95
N GLN A 42 1.18 7.84 -2.17
CA GLN A 42 0.63 7.19 -3.36
C GLN A 42 1.32 5.85 -3.65
N TRP A 43 2.65 5.80 -3.52
CA TRP A 43 3.41 4.57 -3.74
C TRP A 43 3.08 3.51 -2.69
N VAL A 44 2.98 3.87 -1.40
CA VAL A 44 2.58 2.98 -0.31
C VAL A 44 1.20 2.40 -0.59
N GLN A 45 0.21 3.22 -0.94
CA GLN A 45 -1.14 2.75 -1.25
C GLN A 45 -1.19 1.83 -2.48
N LYS A 46 -0.36 2.10 -3.49
CA LYS A 46 -0.24 1.23 -4.67
C LYS A 46 0.40 -0.11 -4.31
N MET A 47 1.42 -0.10 -3.46
CA MET A 47 2.09 -1.31 -3.01
C MET A 47 1.18 -2.17 -2.13
N MET A 48 0.44 -1.55 -1.20
CA MET A 48 -0.54 -2.23 -0.35
C MET A 48 -1.63 -2.91 -1.20
N ARG A 49 -2.17 -2.21 -2.20
CA ARG A 49 -3.14 -2.79 -3.14
C ARG A 49 -2.58 -3.98 -3.91
N ARG A 50 -1.31 -3.92 -4.32
CA ARG A 50 -0.66 -5.04 -5.01
C ARG A 50 -0.50 -6.26 -4.09
N LEU A 51 0.04 -6.07 -2.90
CA LEU A 51 0.27 -7.16 -1.93
C LEU A 51 -1.05 -7.84 -1.53
N VAL A 52 -2.07 -7.04 -1.20
CA VAL A 52 -3.40 -7.58 -0.87
C VAL A 52 -4.02 -8.28 -2.08
N GLY A 53 -3.84 -7.73 -3.28
CA GLY A 53 -4.30 -8.37 -4.52
C GLY A 53 -3.64 -9.71 -4.80
N GLU A 54 -2.32 -9.83 -4.55
CA GLU A 54 -1.57 -11.08 -4.68
C GLU A 54 -2.06 -12.14 -3.67
N GLU A 55 -2.22 -11.78 -2.40
CA GLU A 55 -2.76 -12.67 -1.36
C GLU A 55 -4.20 -13.11 -1.66
N MET A 56 -5.08 -12.18 -2.06
CA MET A 56 -6.46 -12.50 -2.43
C MET A 56 -6.53 -13.36 -3.69
N GLY A 57 -5.61 -13.16 -4.64
CA GLY A 57 -5.48 -14.00 -5.83
C GLY A 57 -5.10 -15.44 -5.51
N MET A 58 -4.18 -15.65 -4.57
CA MET A 58 -3.82 -16.99 -4.09
C MET A 58 -4.99 -17.67 -3.38
N CYS A 59 -5.70 -16.96 -2.50
CA CYS A 59 -6.90 -17.48 -1.85
C CYS A 59 -8.00 -17.85 -2.85
N ALA A 60 -8.24 -17.01 -3.87
CA ALA A 60 -9.20 -17.31 -4.92
C ALA A 60 -8.78 -18.54 -5.73
N ALA A 61 -7.51 -18.64 -6.12
CA ALA A 61 -6.99 -19.80 -6.85
C ALA A 61 -7.14 -21.09 -6.04
N LEU A 62 -6.81 -21.05 -4.74
CA LEU A 62 -6.94 -22.20 -3.85
C LEU A 62 -8.42 -22.61 -3.68
N PHE A 63 -9.32 -21.63 -3.59
CA PHE A 63 -10.75 -21.92 -3.54
C PHE A 63 -11.25 -22.64 -4.80
N TYR A 64 -10.84 -22.21 -6.00
CA TYR A 64 -11.21 -22.89 -7.24
C TYR A 64 -10.59 -24.28 -7.37
N ALA A 65 -9.35 -24.48 -6.91
CA ALA A 65 -8.72 -25.80 -6.91
C ALA A 65 -9.48 -26.79 -6.02
N VAL A 66 -9.78 -26.38 -4.78
CA VAL A 66 -10.52 -27.22 -3.81
C VAL A 66 -11.95 -27.50 -4.29
N CYS A 67 -12.67 -26.48 -4.76
CA CYS A 67 -14.05 -26.66 -5.22
C CYS A 67 -14.12 -27.47 -6.53
N GLY A 68 -13.11 -27.33 -7.38
CA GLY A 68 -12.91 -28.15 -8.58
C GLY A 68 -12.75 -29.64 -8.22
N GLU A 69 -11.83 -29.97 -7.31
CA GLU A 69 -11.62 -31.36 -6.83
C GLU A 69 -12.89 -31.97 -6.22
N VAL A 70 -13.61 -31.23 -5.37
CA VAL A 70 -14.85 -31.70 -4.75
C VAL A 70 -15.96 -31.96 -5.79
N SER A 71 -15.97 -31.24 -6.91
CA SER A 71 -16.96 -31.44 -7.98
C SER A 71 -16.78 -32.76 -8.73
N TRP A 72 -15.57 -33.33 -8.79
CA TRP A 72 -15.32 -34.62 -9.46
C TRP A 72 -15.49 -35.81 -8.51
N GLU A 73 -15.31 -35.64 -7.19
CA GLU A 73 -15.51 -36.69 -6.19
C GLU A 73 -16.99 -36.96 -5.84
N MET A 74 -17.92 -36.06 -6.20
CA MET A 74 -19.36 -36.23 -5.96
C MET A 74 -20.13 -36.92 -7.10
N THR A 75 -19.44 -37.42 -8.13
CA THR A 75 -20.00 -38.22 -9.25
C THR A 75 -19.43 -39.62 -9.28
#